data_AF-A0A2V8KZB5-F1
#
_entry.id   AF-A0A2V8KZB5-F1
#
_cell.length_a   1.000
_cell.length_b   1.000
_cell.length_c   1.000
_cell.angle_alpha   90.00
_cell.angle_beta   90.00
_cell.angle_gamma   90.00
#
_symmetry.space_group_name_H-M   'P 1'
#
loop_
_entity.id
_entity.type
_entity.pdbx_description
1 polymer ?
#
loop_
_entity_poly.entity_id
_entity_poly.type
_entity_poly.pdbx_seq_one_letter_code
_entity_poly.pdbx_strand_id
1 'polypeptide(L)' 'QKLLRGGRHTGSITVPAEVCLHCGERLYSRDVVKKFEEIRTKLERQETDDFEPIGQSFEVR' A
#
# COMPACT_ATOMS: atom_id res chain seq x y z
N GLN A 1 4.23 1.41 -8.12
CA GLN A 1 2.98 1.46 -7.32
C GLN A 1 2.81 0.18 -6.52
N LYS A 2 2.35 0.27 -5.27
CA LYS A 2 2.05 -0.83 -4.35
C LYS A 2 0.63 -0.66 -3.81
N LEU A 3 -0.14 -1.75 -3.80
CA LEU A 3 -1.45 -1.80 -3.14
C LEU A 3 -1.26 -2.25 -1.68
N LEU A 4 -1.94 -1.56 -0.78
CA LEU A 4 -1.98 -1.84 0.65
C LEU A 4 -3.42 -2.11 1.05
N ARG A 5 -3.64 -3.14 1.85
CA ARG A 5 -4.96 -3.50 2.37
C ARG A 5 -4.94 -3.37 3.89
N GLY A 6 -6.02 -2.85 4.45
CA GLY A 6 -6.25 -2.79 5.89
C GLY A 6 -7.75 -2.82 6.16
N GLY A 7 -8.21 -3.84 6.89
CA GLY A 7 -9.65 -4.07 7.07
C GLY A 7 -10.38 -4.24 5.73
N ARG A 8 -11.41 -3.42 5.50
CA ARG A 8 -12.17 -3.39 4.23
C ARG A 8 -11.67 -2.33 3.24
N HIS A 9 -10.63 -1.57 3.58
CA HIS A 9 -10.10 -0.51 2.73
C HIS A 9 -8.85 -0.96 1.97
N THR A 10 -8.71 -0.45 0.74
CA THR A 10 -7.51 -0.62 -0.08
C THR A 10 -6.99 0.75 -0.45
N GLY A 11 -5.69 0.97 -0.20
CA GLY A 11 -4.95 2.16 -0.62
C GLY A 11 -3.91 1.81 -1.67
N SER A 12 -3.52 2.80 -2.48
CA SER A 12 -2.39 2.67 -3.40
C SER A 12 -1.34 3.73 -3.10
N ILE A 13 -0.06 3.35 -3.17
CA ILE A 13 1.05 4.26 -2.95
C ILE A 13 2.13 4.05 -4.03
N THR A 14 2.72 5.14 -4.50
CA THR A 14 3.90 5.12 -5.36
C THR A 14 5.13 5.46 -4.53
N VAL A 15 6.08 4.53 -4.49
CA VAL A 15 7.36 4.64 -3.78
C VAL A 15 8.47 4.00 -4.63
N PRO A 16 9.73 4.44 -4.47
CA PRO A 16 10.86 3.74 -5.05
C PRO A 16 10.99 2.34 -4.45
N ALA A 17 11.40 1.39 -5.30
CA ALA A 17 11.73 0.03 -4.91
C ALA A 17 12.93 -0.41 -5.74
N GLU A 18 13.85 -1.13 -5.11
CA GLU A 18 14.86 -1.87 -5.83
C GLU A 18 14.26 -3.20 -6.30
N VAL A 19 14.81 -3.76 -7.38
CA VAL A 19 14.36 -5.04 -7.92
C VAL A 19 15.55 -5.98 -7.98
N CYS A 20 15.44 -7.13 -7.34
CA CYS A 20 16.41 -8.20 -7.48
C CYS A 20 16.38 -8.71 -8.93
N LEU A 21 17.46 -8.52 -9.68
CA LEU A 21 17.55 -8.96 -11.08
C LEU A 21 17.63 -10.49 -11.25
N HIS A 22 17.82 -11.23 -10.15
CA HIS A 22 17.87 -12.69 -10.18
C HIS A 22 16.48 -13.33 -10.03
N CYS A 23 15.69 -12.90 -9.03
CA CYS A 23 14.38 -13.49 -8.73
C CYS A 23 13.18 -12.57 -8.99
N GLY A 24 13.41 -11.28 -9.29
CA GLY A 24 12.35 -10.29 -9.52
C GLY A 24 11.69 -9.74 -8.25
N GLU A 25 12.20 -10.10 -7.07
CA GLU A 25 11.69 -9.57 -5.80
C GLU A 25 11.86 -8.05 -5.71
N ARG A 26 10.83 -7.37 -5.20
CA ARG A 26 10.86 -5.93 -4.95
C ARG A 26 11.30 -5.67 -3.51
N LEU A 27 12.41 -4.97 -3.35
CA LEU A 27 12.98 -4.59 -2.08
C LEU A 27 12.65 -3.13 -1.78
N TYR A 28 12.22 -2.86 -0.55
CA TYR A 28 11.86 -1.53 -0.09
C TYR A 28 12.79 -1.12 1.05
N SER A 29 13.14 0.16 1.12
CA SER A 29 13.90 0.67 2.26
C SER A 29 13.09 0.55 3.56
N ARG A 30 13.77 0.57 4.70
CA ARG A 30 13.12 0.49 6.02
C ARG A 30 12.07 1.58 6.22
N ASP A 31 12.32 2.79 5.75
CA ASP A 31 11.38 3.91 5.89
C ASP A 31 10.13 3.72 5.03
N VAL A 32 10.27 3.13 3.84
CA VAL A 32 9.11 2.76 3.01
C VAL A 32 8.30 1.65 3.67
N VAL A 33 8.95 0.65 4.28
CA VAL A 33 8.26 -0.41 5.01
C VAL A 33 7.47 0.14 6.20
N LYS A 34 8.06 1.04 7.00
CA LYS A 34 7.36 1.72 8.10
C LYS A 34 6.13 2.48 7.60
N LYS A 35 6.27 3.23 6.50
CA LYS A 35 5.14 3.94 5.89
C LYS A 35 4.03 2.98 5.43
N PHE A 36 4.37 1.79 4.95
CA PHE A 36 3.36 0.78 4.62
C PHE A 36 2.60 0.31 5.85
N GLU A 37 3.28 0.09 6.97
CA GLU A 37 2.67 -0.32 8.23
C GLU A 37 1.72 0.77 8.75
N GLU A 38 2.17 2.02 8.79
CA GLU A 38 1.36 3.17 9.18
C GLU A 38 0.07 3.27 8.35
N ILE A 39 0.19 3.19 7.01
CA ILE A 39 -0.98 3.26 6.12
C ILE A 39 -1.92 2.08 6.34
N ARG A 40 -1.40 0.86 6.53
CA ARG A 40 -2.24 -0.32 6.81
C ARG A 40 -3.03 -0.13 8.10
N THR A 41 -2.41 0.36 9.16
CA THR A 41 -3.09 0.66 10.42
C THR A 41 -4.19 1.71 10.24
N LYS A 42 -3.92 2.78 9.49
CA LYS A 42 -4.94 3.80 9.19
C LYS A 42 -6.11 3.23 8.37
N LEU A 43 -5.83 2.41 7.35
CA LEU A 43 -6.86 1.73 6.56
C LEU A 43 -7.72 0.79 7.42
N GLU A 44 -7.11 0.01 8.32
CA GLU A 44 -7.79 -0.87 9.27
C GLU A 44 -8.73 -0.10 10.21
N ARG A 45 -8.27 1.05 10.71
CA ARG A 45 -9.02 1.92 11.63
C ARG A 45 -9.98 2.87 10.94
N GLN A 46 -10.01 2.88 9.61
CA GLN A 46 -10.82 3.80 8.81
C GLN A 46 -10.43 5.29 9.02
N GLU A 47 -9.19 5.55 9.41
CA GLU A 47 -8.61 6.88 9.61
C GLU A 47 -8.08 7.42 8.28
N THR A 48 -8.98 7.70 7.33
CA THR A 48 -8.63 8.00 5.93
C THR A 48 -8.89 9.45 5.51
N ASP A 49 -9.12 10.36 6.47
CA ASP A 49 -9.47 11.76 6.19
C ASP A 49 -8.38 12.52 5.40
N ASP A 50 -7.13 12.06 5.48
CA ASP A 50 -5.97 12.59 4.75
C ASP A 50 -5.63 11.80 3.48
N PHE A 51 -6.43 10.81 3.09
CA PHE A 51 -6.23 10.04 1.86
C PHE A 51 -7.12 10.54 0.74
N GLU A 52 -6.60 10.51 -0.48
CA GLU A 52 -7.39 10.86 -1.67
C GLU A 52 -8.18 9.63 -2.17
N PRO A 53 -9.51 9.73 -2.33
CA PRO A 53 -10.30 8.64 -2.88
C PRO A 53 -9.98 8.46 -4.36
N ILE A 54 -9.55 7.25 -4.74
CA ILE A 54 -9.17 6.93 -6.12
C ILE A 54 -10.14 5.91 -6.75
N GLY A 55 -11.10 6.40 -7.53
CA GLY A 55 -11.98 5.57 -8.36
C GLY A 55 -12.83 4.55 -7.59
N GLN A 56 -13.30 3.52 -8.30
CA GLN A 56 -14.08 2.41 -7.73
C GLN A 56 -13.27 1.12 -7.74
N SER A 57 -13.32 0.38 -6.64
CA SER A 57 -12.73 -0.95 -6.52
C SER A 57 -13.81 -2.01 -6.62
N PHE A 58 -13.52 -3.09 -7.36
CA PHE A 58 -14.44 -4.22 -7.55
C PHE A 58 -13.73 -5.52 -7.14
N GLU A 59 -14.42 -6.37 -6.41
CA GLU A 59 -14.00 -7.75 -6.18
C GLU A 59 -14.74 -8.64 -7.19
N VAL A 60 -13.99 -9.38 -8.01
CA VAL A 60 -14.56 -10.35 -8.96
C VAL A 60 -14.61 -11.71 -8.26
N ARG A 61 -15.79 -12.32 -8.24
CA ARG A 61 -16.05 -13.66 -7.69
C ARG A 61 -16.24 -14.66 -8.81
#